data_AF-A0A927DI67-F1
#
_entry.id   AF-A0A927DI67-F1
#
_cell.length_a   1.000
_cell.length_b   1.000
_cell.length_c   1.000
_cell.angle_alpha   90.00
_cell.angle_beta   90.00
_cell.angle_gamma   90.00
#
_symmetry.space_group_name_H-M   'P 1'
#
loop_
_entity.id
_entity.type
_entity.pdbx_description
1 polymer ?
#
loop_
_entity_poly.entity_id
_entity_poly.type
_entity_poly.pdbx_seq_one_letter_code
_entity_poly.pdbx_strand_id
1 'polypeptide(L)'
;MDMAMRLMGEQFVTGETIAEALANARKLEDKGFRYSYDMLGEAALTAADAQAYMVSYQQAIHAIGKASNGRGIYEGPGISIKLSALHPRYSRAQYDRVMEELYPRLKSLTLLARQYDIGINIDAEEADRLEISLDLLEKLCFEPELAGWNGIGFVIRGLPETLPVRH
;
A
#
# COMPACT_ATOMS: atom_id res chain seq x y z
N MET A 1 -0.99 -29.37 -3.85
CA MET A 1 -1.52 -28.00 -3.59
C MET A 1 -0.67 -26.94 -4.27
N ASP A 2 0.65 -27.01 -4.17
CA ASP A 2 1.59 -25.97 -4.65
C ASP A 2 1.49 -25.67 -6.17
N MET A 3 1.39 -26.71 -7.00
CA MET A 3 1.28 -26.56 -8.46
C MET A 3 -0.05 -25.94 -8.92
N ALA A 4 -1.15 -26.20 -8.18
CA ALA A 4 -2.45 -25.61 -8.48
C ALA A 4 -2.53 -24.13 -8.03
N MET A 5 -1.87 -23.77 -6.93
CA MET A 5 -1.71 -22.37 -6.53
C MET A 5 -0.83 -21.60 -7.51
N ARG A 6 0.26 -22.19 -8.02
CA ARG A 6 1.09 -21.54 -9.06
C ARG A 6 0.33 -21.33 -10.36
N LEU A 7 -0.39 -22.35 -10.84
CA LEU A 7 -1.21 -22.26 -12.07
C LEU A 7 -2.36 -21.24 -11.96
N MET A 8 -3.00 -21.11 -10.80
CA MET A 8 -3.99 -20.06 -10.56
C MET A 8 -3.32 -18.68 -10.37
N GLY A 9 -2.17 -18.63 -9.72
CA GLY A 9 -1.39 -17.43 -9.50
C GLY A 9 -0.95 -16.75 -10.80
N GLU A 10 -0.57 -17.51 -11.83
CA GLU A 10 -0.17 -16.96 -13.14
C GLU A 10 -1.26 -16.09 -13.81
N GLN A 11 -2.54 -16.28 -13.49
CA GLN A 11 -3.63 -15.45 -14.03
C GLN A 11 -3.82 -14.12 -13.29
N PHE A 12 -3.33 -13.99 -12.06
CA PHE A 12 -3.51 -12.82 -11.20
C PHE A 12 -2.20 -12.13 -10.82
N VAL A 13 -1.05 -12.78 -11.06
CA VAL A 13 0.29 -12.25 -10.78
C VAL A 13 0.86 -11.61 -12.04
N THR A 14 1.13 -10.31 -11.96
CA THR A 14 1.66 -9.54 -13.10
C THR A 14 3.17 -9.75 -13.31
N GLY A 15 3.89 -10.27 -12.31
CA GLY A 15 5.30 -10.64 -12.36
C GLY A 15 5.80 -11.14 -10.99
N GLU A 16 6.86 -11.93 -10.94
CA GLU A 16 7.46 -12.39 -9.67
C GLU A 16 8.25 -11.26 -8.98
N THR A 17 8.69 -10.27 -9.76
CA THR A 17 9.34 -9.06 -9.27
C THR A 17 8.63 -7.80 -9.77
N ILE A 18 8.82 -6.69 -9.05
CA ILE A 18 8.24 -5.40 -9.48
C ILE A 18 8.77 -4.96 -10.86
N ALA A 19 10.00 -5.32 -11.20
CA ALA A 19 10.59 -5.01 -12.51
C ALA A 19 9.86 -5.74 -13.64
N GLU A 20 9.53 -7.02 -13.45
CA GLU A 20 8.74 -7.81 -14.40
C GLU A 20 7.32 -7.27 -14.52
N ALA A 21 6.67 -6.95 -13.39
CA ALA A 21 5.32 -6.41 -13.37
C ALA A 21 5.23 -5.06 -14.12
N LEU A 22 6.25 -4.20 -13.96
CA LEU A 22 6.38 -2.94 -14.71
C LEU A 22 6.62 -3.17 -16.22
N ALA A 23 7.43 -4.17 -16.59
CA ALA A 23 7.68 -4.50 -17.99
C ALA A 23 6.39 -4.99 -18.69
N ASN A 24 5.59 -5.79 -17.99
CA ASN A 24 4.34 -6.35 -18.51
C ASN A 24 3.22 -5.30 -18.65
N ALA A 25 3.18 -4.30 -17.77
CA ALA A 25 2.17 -3.24 -17.79
C ALA A 25 2.20 -2.35 -19.05
N ARG A 26 3.38 -2.14 -19.65
CA ARG A 26 3.59 -1.19 -20.78
C ARG A 26 2.58 -1.37 -21.92
N LYS A 27 2.29 -2.61 -22.31
CA LYS A 27 1.40 -2.94 -23.44
C LYS A 27 -0.05 -2.46 -23.24
N LEU A 28 -0.49 -2.37 -21.98
CA LEU A 28 -1.84 -1.92 -21.62
C LEU A 28 -1.84 -0.45 -21.23
N GLU A 29 -0.74 0.09 -20.66
CA GLU A 29 -0.55 1.53 -20.49
C GLU A 29 -0.64 2.28 -21.84
N ASP A 30 -0.08 1.73 -22.92
CA ASP A 30 -0.19 2.29 -24.28
C ASP A 30 -1.66 2.37 -24.78
N LYS A 31 -2.57 1.63 -24.15
CA LYS A 31 -4.01 1.63 -24.44
C LYS A 31 -4.81 2.50 -23.45
N GLY A 32 -4.15 3.22 -22.56
CA GLY A 32 -4.75 4.10 -21.55
C GLY A 32 -5.09 3.42 -20.23
N PHE A 33 -4.68 2.16 -20.00
CA PHE A 33 -4.82 1.54 -18.69
C PHE A 33 -3.80 2.09 -17.70
N ARG A 34 -4.14 2.00 -16.40
CA ARG A 34 -3.29 2.41 -15.29
C ARG A 34 -3.21 1.28 -14.28
N TYR A 35 -2.15 1.28 -13.49
CA TYR A 35 -1.84 0.20 -12.56
C TYR A 35 -1.62 0.72 -11.15
N SER A 36 -2.14 0.01 -10.17
CA SER A 36 -1.64 0.06 -8.79
C SER A 36 -1.02 -1.30 -8.50
N TYR A 37 0.23 -1.32 -8.03
CA TYR A 37 0.94 -2.55 -7.73
C TYR A 37 0.64 -3.00 -6.30
N ASP A 38 0.06 -4.19 -6.16
CA ASP A 38 -0.12 -4.86 -4.87
C ASP A 38 1.07 -5.80 -4.63
N MET A 39 1.85 -5.50 -3.58
CA MET A 39 2.96 -6.35 -3.18
C MET A 39 2.40 -7.50 -2.35
N LEU A 40 2.52 -8.73 -2.86
CA LEU A 40 2.06 -9.93 -2.17
C LEU A 40 2.80 -10.10 -0.83
N GLY A 41 2.04 -10.17 0.25
CA GLY A 41 2.57 -10.20 1.61
C GLY A 41 1.63 -9.52 2.59
N GLU A 42 1.15 -10.26 3.57
CA GLU A 42 0.26 -9.76 4.62
C GLU A 42 0.61 -10.42 5.95
N ALA A 43 0.04 -9.88 7.05
CA ALA A 43 0.11 -10.47 8.38
C ALA A 43 1.53 -10.87 8.81
N ALA A 44 2.43 -9.89 8.89
CA ALA A 44 3.76 -10.13 9.47
C ALA A 44 3.61 -10.82 10.82
N LEU A 45 4.37 -11.88 11.08
CA LEU A 45 4.34 -12.61 12.35
C LEU A 45 5.49 -12.19 13.25
N THR A 46 6.60 -11.77 12.64
CA THR A 46 7.82 -11.35 13.33
C THR A 46 8.26 -9.94 12.92
N ALA A 47 9.13 -9.33 13.74
CA ALA A 47 9.75 -8.06 13.39
C ALA A 47 10.61 -8.18 12.11
N ALA A 48 11.21 -9.35 11.87
CA ALA A 48 11.98 -9.63 10.66
C ALA A 48 11.09 -9.63 9.42
N ASP A 49 9.90 -10.24 9.49
CA ASP A 49 8.92 -10.23 8.39
C ASP A 49 8.51 -8.79 8.06
N ALA A 50 8.14 -8.02 9.09
CA ALA A 50 7.73 -6.63 8.90
C ALA A 50 8.86 -5.77 8.30
N GLN A 51 10.11 -6.04 8.67
CA GLN A 51 11.26 -5.38 8.08
C GLN A 51 11.49 -5.79 6.62
N ALA A 52 11.32 -7.07 6.29
CA ALA A 52 11.42 -7.57 4.92
C ALA A 52 10.34 -6.93 4.01
N TYR A 53 9.10 -6.86 4.48
CA TYR A 53 8.02 -6.17 3.76
C TYR A 53 8.30 -4.67 3.60
N MET A 54 8.79 -4.00 4.66
CA MET A 54 9.19 -2.59 4.58
C MET A 54 10.27 -2.34 3.51
N VAL A 55 11.26 -3.23 3.40
CA VAL A 55 12.29 -3.14 2.34
C VAL A 55 11.69 -3.39 0.97
N SER A 56 10.81 -4.39 0.84
CA SER A 56 10.11 -4.70 -0.41
C SER A 56 9.29 -3.50 -0.92
N TYR A 57 8.51 -2.86 -0.05
CA TYR A 57 7.75 -1.66 -0.41
C TYR A 57 8.64 -0.50 -0.84
N GLN A 58 9.76 -0.22 -0.15
CA GLN A 58 10.69 0.83 -0.55
C GLN A 58 11.28 0.57 -1.94
N GLN A 59 11.71 -0.67 -2.20
CA GLN A 59 12.24 -1.05 -3.51
C GLN A 59 11.18 -0.91 -4.61
N ALA A 60 9.95 -1.31 -4.32
CA ALA A 60 8.83 -1.17 -5.24
C ALA A 60 8.52 0.31 -5.53
N ILE A 61 8.42 1.17 -4.51
CA ILE A 61 8.18 2.62 -4.68
C ILE A 61 9.28 3.25 -5.55
N HIS A 62 10.55 2.91 -5.32
CA HIS A 62 11.63 3.39 -6.17
C HIS A 62 11.51 2.92 -7.63
N ALA A 63 11.15 1.67 -7.86
CA ALA A 63 10.99 1.11 -9.21
C ALA A 63 9.80 1.75 -9.93
N ILE A 64 8.64 1.81 -9.27
CA ILE A 64 7.39 2.39 -9.77
C ILE A 64 7.59 3.88 -10.02
N GLY A 65 8.20 4.61 -9.09
CA GLY A 65 8.44 6.04 -9.22
C GLY A 65 9.34 6.39 -10.41
N LYS A 66 10.43 5.63 -10.62
CA LYS A 66 11.30 5.77 -11.80
C LYS A 66 10.55 5.46 -13.09
N ALA A 67 9.68 4.46 -13.10
CA ALA A 67 8.85 4.10 -14.26
C ALA A 67 7.70 5.09 -14.51
N SER A 68 7.18 5.72 -13.45
CA SER A 68 6.17 6.78 -13.54
C SER A 68 6.74 8.01 -14.25
N ASN A 69 8.00 8.38 -13.95
CA ASN A 69 8.72 9.47 -14.60
C ASN A 69 7.92 10.80 -14.63
N GLY A 70 7.29 11.14 -13.50
CA GLY A 70 6.55 12.39 -13.35
C GLY A 70 5.16 12.42 -14.00
N ARG A 71 4.60 11.27 -14.38
CA ARG A 71 3.19 11.16 -14.82
C ARG A 71 2.18 11.53 -13.73
N GLY A 72 2.63 11.61 -12.48
CA GLY A 72 1.85 12.04 -11.33
C GLY A 72 0.87 10.98 -10.84
N ILE A 73 0.13 11.34 -9.80
CA ILE A 73 -0.75 10.42 -9.06
C ILE A 73 -1.98 9.91 -9.84
N TYR A 74 -2.34 10.57 -10.94
CA TYR A 74 -3.54 10.26 -11.72
C TYR A 74 -3.25 9.41 -12.95
N GLU A 75 -2.22 9.75 -13.72
CA GLU A 75 -1.86 9.08 -14.98
C GLU A 75 -0.72 8.07 -14.80
N GLY A 76 0.07 8.22 -13.74
CA GLY A 76 1.15 7.32 -13.39
C GLY A 76 0.68 6.10 -12.62
N PRO A 77 1.53 5.06 -12.53
CA PRO A 77 1.28 3.94 -11.66
C PRO A 77 1.37 4.31 -10.18
N GLY A 78 0.63 3.60 -9.34
CA GLY A 78 0.67 3.70 -7.88
C GLY A 78 1.07 2.39 -7.21
N ILE A 79 1.02 2.38 -5.88
CA ILE A 79 1.27 1.19 -5.06
C ILE A 79 0.18 1.04 -3.99
N SER A 80 -0.20 -0.20 -3.70
CA SER A 80 -1.04 -0.56 -2.55
C SER A 80 -0.20 -1.17 -1.43
N ILE A 81 -0.48 -0.79 -0.19
CA ILE A 81 0.19 -1.30 1.01
C ILE A 81 -0.83 -1.86 2.00
N LYS A 82 -0.43 -2.92 2.72
CA LYS A 82 -1.21 -3.51 3.83
C LYS A 82 -0.54 -3.18 5.15
N LEU A 83 -1.30 -2.67 6.11
CA LEU A 83 -0.74 -2.24 7.40
C LEU A 83 -0.29 -3.45 8.24
N SER A 84 -0.96 -4.60 8.10
CA SER A 84 -0.53 -5.85 8.74
C SER A 84 0.83 -6.36 8.29
N ALA A 85 1.25 -6.04 7.07
CA ALA A 85 2.58 -6.38 6.58
C ALA A 85 3.68 -5.54 7.28
N LEU A 86 3.33 -4.36 7.79
CA LEU A 86 4.29 -3.41 8.37
C LEU A 86 4.44 -3.54 9.88
N HIS A 87 3.67 -4.41 10.55
CA HIS A 87 3.76 -4.57 12.00
C HIS A 87 3.27 -5.93 12.48
N PRO A 88 4.09 -6.69 13.25
CA PRO A 88 3.82 -8.09 13.56
C PRO A 88 2.61 -8.33 14.48
N ARG A 89 2.11 -7.28 15.11
CA ARG A 89 0.96 -7.32 16.03
C ARG A 89 0.01 -6.15 15.76
N TYR A 90 -0.16 -5.79 14.48
CA TYR A 90 -1.14 -4.77 14.09
C TYR A 90 -2.49 -5.18 14.69
N SER A 91 -3.04 -4.40 15.62
CA SER A 91 -4.31 -4.70 16.30
C SER A 91 -4.66 -3.53 17.21
N ARG A 92 -5.96 -3.31 17.45
CA ARG A 92 -6.44 -2.23 18.34
C ARG A 92 -5.92 -2.36 19.77
N ALA A 93 -5.75 -3.59 20.27
CA ALA A 93 -5.23 -3.87 21.61
C ALA A 93 -3.77 -3.41 21.82
N GLN A 94 -3.05 -3.04 20.75
CA GLN A 94 -1.65 -2.61 20.78
C GLN A 94 -1.50 -1.18 20.25
N TYR A 95 -2.51 -0.33 20.44
CA TYR A 95 -2.59 1.03 19.88
C TYR A 95 -1.29 1.83 19.99
N ASP A 96 -0.75 1.97 21.19
CA ASP A 96 0.45 2.77 21.45
C ASP A 96 1.65 2.24 20.64
N ARG A 97 1.84 0.92 20.61
CA ARG A 97 2.90 0.29 19.80
C ARG A 97 2.69 0.48 18.31
N VAL A 98 1.45 0.43 17.83
CA VAL A 98 1.14 0.72 16.41
C VAL A 98 1.52 2.16 16.08
N MET A 99 1.19 3.12 16.94
CA MET A 99 1.55 4.53 16.74
C MET A 99 3.05 4.80 16.87
N GLU A 100 3.77 4.07 17.73
CA GLU A 100 5.21 4.22 17.90
C GLU A 100 6.03 3.49 16.82
N GLU A 101 5.59 2.31 16.37
CA GLU A 101 6.37 1.42 15.51
C GLU A 101 5.90 1.41 14.05
N LEU A 102 4.57 1.32 13.82
CA LEU A 102 4.00 1.23 12.47
C LEU A 102 3.93 2.61 11.82
N TYR A 103 3.45 3.63 12.54
CA TYR A 103 3.23 4.95 11.96
C TYR A 103 4.51 5.55 11.32
N PRO A 104 5.70 5.50 11.94
CA PRO A 104 6.91 6.00 11.29
C PRO A 104 7.25 5.27 9.98
N ARG A 105 6.91 3.98 9.87
CA ARG A 105 7.08 3.20 8.64
C ARG A 105 6.11 3.65 7.56
N LEU A 106 4.82 3.80 7.91
CA LEU A 106 3.80 4.32 7.00
C LEU A 106 4.15 5.73 6.50
N LYS A 107 4.56 6.62 7.41
CA LYS A 107 5.00 7.97 7.06
C LYS A 107 6.19 7.93 6.10
N SER A 108 7.20 7.11 6.38
CA SER A 108 8.40 6.97 5.55
C SER A 108 8.06 6.51 4.12
N LEU A 109 7.22 5.49 3.97
CA LEU A 109 6.76 5.04 2.65
C LEU A 109 5.96 6.10 1.92
N THR A 110 5.09 6.82 2.62
CA THR A 110 4.24 7.87 2.03
C THR A 110 5.07 9.05 1.56
N LEU A 111 6.06 9.49 2.35
CA LEU A 111 7.01 10.53 1.93
C LEU A 111 7.83 10.11 0.72
N LEU A 112 8.24 8.84 0.67
CA LEU A 112 8.96 8.30 -0.47
C LEU A 112 8.07 8.28 -1.73
N ALA A 113 6.81 7.86 -1.63
CA ALA A 113 5.85 7.91 -2.73
C ALA A 113 5.63 9.36 -3.22
N ARG A 114 5.51 10.31 -2.29
CA ARG A 114 5.41 11.74 -2.61
C ARG A 114 6.62 12.27 -3.38
N GLN A 115 7.84 11.84 -3.05
CA GLN A 115 9.05 12.27 -3.78
C GLN A 115 9.01 11.91 -5.27
N TYR A 116 8.34 10.80 -5.62
CA TYR A 116 8.15 10.38 -7.01
C TYR A 116 6.81 10.83 -7.61
N ASP A 117 5.98 11.51 -6.83
CA ASP A 117 4.60 11.87 -7.17
C ASP A 117 3.76 10.69 -7.66
N ILE A 118 3.83 9.56 -6.96
CA ILE A 118 3.01 8.36 -7.25
C ILE A 118 1.96 8.13 -6.15
N GLY A 119 0.79 7.63 -6.55
CA GLY A 119 -0.27 7.28 -5.60
C GLY A 119 0.17 6.16 -4.66
N ILE A 120 -0.18 6.29 -3.37
CA ILE A 120 0.00 5.25 -2.36
C ILE A 120 -1.34 4.96 -1.68
N ASN A 121 -1.85 3.74 -1.84
CA ASN A 121 -3.12 3.31 -1.31
C ASN A 121 -2.93 2.42 -0.07
N ILE A 122 -3.64 2.74 1.01
CA ILE A 122 -3.74 1.88 2.19
C ILE A 122 -4.93 0.93 1.97
N ASP A 123 -4.67 -0.37 1.93
CA ASP A 123 -5.68 -1.40 1.71
C ASP A 123 -6.56 -1.62 2.96
N ALA A 124 -7.82 -1.98 2.71
CA ALA A 124 -8.77 -2.35 3.75
C ALA A 124 -8.62 -3.83 4.14
N GLU A 125 -8.23 -4.07 5.38
CA GLU A 125 -8.04 -5.40 5.96
C GLU A 125 -9.32 -5.84 6.73
N GLU A 126 -9.19 -6.60 7.83
CA GLU A 126 -10.33 -7.03 8.63
C GLU A 126 -11.09 -5.86 9.30
N ALA A 127 -12.39 -6.04 9.54
CA ALA A 127 -13.26 -4.96 10.02
C ALA A 127 -12.87 -4.42 11.41
N ASP A 128 -12.27 -5.24 12.27
CA ASP A 128 -11.79 -4.85 13.59
C ASP A 128 -10.56 -3.92 13.53
N ARG A 129 -9.95 -3.75 12.35
CA ARG A 129 -8.80 -2.88 12.12
C ARG A 129 -9.16 -1.53 11.52
N LEU A 130 -10.42 -1.32 11.17
CA LEU A 130 -10.88 -0.07 10.56
C LEU A 130 -10.60 1.15 11.46
N GLU A 131 -10.88 1.06 12.75
CA GLU A 131 -10.65 2.22 13.65
C GLU A 131 -9.17 2.61 13.70
N ILE A 132 -8.27 1.63 13.85
CA ILE A 132 -6.83 1.91 13.94
C ILE A 132 -6.23 2.33 12.59
N SER A 133 -6.76 1.87 11.45
CA SER A 133 -6.32 2.37 10.14
C SER A 133 -6.78 3.82 9.91
N LEU A 134 -7.95 4.20 10.40
CA LEU A 134 -8.43 5.60 10.38
C LEU A 134 -7.59 6.50 11.28
N ASP A 135 -7.24 6.07 12.50
CA ASP A 135 -6.35 6.85 13.39
C ASP A 135 -4.98 7.11 12.72
N LEU A 136 -4.44 6.12 12.02
CA LEU A 136 -3.18 6.25 11.25
C LEU A 136 -3.34 7.18 10.04
N LEU A 137 -4.44 7.06 9.30
CA LEU A 137 -4.75 7.93 8.15
C LEU A 137 -4.90 9.39 8.58
N GLU A 138 -5.66 9.66 9.65
CA GLU A 138 -5.85 11.00 10.19
C GLU A 138 -4.50 11.64 10.49
N LYS A 139 -3.67 10.95 11.28
CA LYS A 139 -2.33 11.44 11.63
C LYS A 139 -1.47 11.69 10.38
N LEU A 140 -1.56 10.84 9.36
CA LEU A 140 -0.80 10.98 8.10
C LEU A 140 -1.23 12.21 7.29
N CYS A 141 -2.53 12.46 7.18
CA CYS A 141 -3.10 13.60 6.43
C CYS A 141 -2.68 14.96 6.99
N PHE A 142 -2.30 15.05 8.27
CA PHE A 142 -1.84 16.28 8.92
C PHE A 142 -0.32 16.45 8.97
N GLU A 143 0.46 15.57 8.33
CA GLU A 143 1.91 15.72 8.27
C GLU A 143 2.30 16.94 7.40
N PRO A 144 3.08 17.91 7.94
CA PRO A 144 3.44 19.13 7.19
C PRO A 144 4.20 18.84 5.89
N GLU A 145 4.98 17.77 5.88
CA GLU A 145 5.75 17.32 4.71
C GLU A 145 4.87 16.79 3.57
N LEU A 146 3.61 16.41 3.88
CA LEU A 146 2.62 15.92 2.93
C LEU A 146 1.61 17.01 2.54
N ALA A 147 1.70 18.21 3.12
CA ALA A 147 0.77 19.30 2.84
C ALA A 147 0.70 19.64 1.34
N GLY A 148 -0.53 19.75 0.83
CA GLY A 148 -0.81 20.06 -0.58
C GLY A 148 -0.61 18.89 -1.55
N TRP A 149 -0.26 17.71 -1.08
CA TRP A 149 -0.12 16.52 -1.91
C TRP A 149 -1.32 15.57 -1.77
N ASN A 150 -1.95 15.21 -2.88
CA ASN A 150 -3.22 14.45 -2.91
C ASN A 150 -3.04 12.97 -3.27
N GLY A 151 -1.82 12.42 -3.11
CA GLY A 151 -1.51 11.05 -3.52
C GLY A 151 -1.82 9.96 -2.48
N ILE A 152 -2.37 10.34 -1.31
CA ILE A 152 -2.80 9.39 -0.29
C ILE A 152 -4.15 8.80 -0.69
N GLY A 153 -4.19 7.49 -0.93
CA GLY A 153 -5.40 6.72 -1.16
C GLY A 153 -5.74 5.85 0.06
N PHE A 154 -7.02 5.61 0.28
CA PHE A 154 -7.51 4.75 1.35
C PHE A 154 -8.68 3.92 0.85
N VAL A 155 -8.61 2.61 1.04
CA VAL A 155 -9.68 1.69 0.64
C VAL A 155 -10.72 1.62 1.77
N ILE A 156 -11.99 1.71 1.40
CA ILE A 156 -13.12 1.50 2.32
C ILE A 156 -13.90 0.31 1.79
N ARG A 157 -14.12 -0.71 2.62
CA ARG A 157 -14.97 -1.85 2.26
C ARG A 157 -16.43 -1.48 2.53
N GLY A 158 -17.26 -1.48 1.49
CA GLY A 158 -18.70 -1.35 1.65
C GLY A 158 -19.27 -2.60 2.33
N LEU A 159 -19.50 -2.52 3.64
CA LEU A 159 -20.38 -3.44 4.36
C LEU A 159 -21.77 -2.76 4.46
N PRO A 160 -22.88 -3.48 4.21
CA PRO A 160 -24.23 -2.90 4.18
C PRO A 160 -24.67 -2.12 5.44
N GLU A 161 -23.99 -2.29 6.59
CA GLU A 161 -24.43 -1.74 7.88
C GLU A 161 -23.49 -0.73 8.55
N THR A 162 -22.33 -0.39 7.96
CA THR A 162 -21.30 0.44 8.66
C THR A 162 -20.98 1.79 8.02
N LEU A 163 -21.86 2.34 7.17
CA LEU A 163 -21.76 3.75 6.79
C LEU A 163 -22.85 4.62 7.45
N PRO A 164 -22.89 4.78 8.79
CA PRO A 164 -23.47 5.98 9.37
C PRO A 164 -22.41 7.09 9.38
N VAL A 165 -22.67 8.13 8.58
CA VAL A 165 -22.02 9.43 8.70
C VAL A 165 -22.32 9.95 10.11
N ARG A 166 -21.28 10.15 10.94
CA ARG A 166 -21.45 10.93 12.17
C ARG A 166 -21.45 12.42 11.80
N HIS A 167 -22.50 13.11 12.25
CA HIS A 167 -22.59 14.58 12.26
C HIS A 167 -21.53 15.19 13.17
#